data_AF-A0A950DI64-F1
#
_entry.id   AF-A0A950DI64-F1
#
_cell.length_a   1.000
_cell.length_b   1.000
_cell.length_c   1.000
_cell.angle_alpha   90.00
_cell.angle_beta   90.00
_cell.angle_gamma   90.00
#
_symmetry.space_group_name_H-M   'P 1'
#
loop_
_entity.id
_entity.type
_entity.pdbx_description
1 polymer ?
#
loop_
_entity_poly.entity_id
_entity_poly.type
_entity_poly.pdbx_seq_one_letter_code
_entity_poly.pdbx_strand_id
1 'polypeptide(L)'
;MKKDPERGGLSAYQWWILKRLSSRANGTAYVSEVYDFVWNSMRYQFTEREKRCTRDGRGLVWKSETRDAREGLINARLMKESRIRGLWEISDRGRLWLRKHPVPPRLAAVGFAEDGATEA
;
A
#
# COMPACT_ATOMS: atom_id res chain seq x y z
N MET A 1 6.04 -4.61 -21.22
CA MET A 1 7.14 -3.91 -20.51
C MET A 1 7.03 -4.26 -19.02
N LYS A 2 7.84 -5.20 -18.53
CA LYS A 2 7.85 -5.57 -17.10
C LYS A 2 8.66 -4.52 -16.36
N LYS A 3 8.03 -3.67 -15.54
CA LYS A 3 8.76 -2.75 -14.65
C LYS A 3 9.43 -3.59 -13.57
N ASP A 4 10.76 -3.64 -13.57
CA ASP A 4 11.52 -4.15 -12.44
C ASP A 4 11.20 -3.29 -11.21
N PRO A 5 10.73 -3.90 -10.10
CA PRO A 5 10.42 -3.19 -8.86
C PRO A 5 11.67 -2.59 -8.18
N GLU A 6 12.87 -2.84 -8.73
CA GLU A 6 14.13 -2.24 -8.24
C GLU A 6 14.39 -0.84 -8.79
N ARG A 7 13.75 -0.45 -9.91
CA ARG A 7 13.89 0.91 -10.50
C ARG A 7 12.75 1.86 -10.16
N GLY A 8 11.63 1.36 -9.65
CA GLY A 8 10.53 2.16 -9.11
C GLY A 8 10.20 1.62 -7.73
N GLY A 9 10.60 2.34 -6.69
CA GLY A 9 10.39 1.93 -5.29
C GLY A 9 8.91 1.62 -5.01
N LEU A 10 8.66 0.78 -3.98
CA LEU A 10 7.29 0.48 -3.56
C LEU A 10 6.54 1.76 -3.18
N SER A 11 5.23 1.79 -3.41
CA SER A 11 4.38 2.86 -2.87
C SER A 11 4.29 2.76 -1.34
N ALA A 12 3.87 3.85 -0.68
CA ALA A 12 3.65 3.80 0.77
C ALA A 12 2.59 2.76 1.15
N TYR A 13 1.51 2.62 0.36
CA TYR A 13 0.51 1.57 0.59
C TYR A 13 1.13 0.17 0.57
N GLN A 14 1.97 -0.11 -0.44
CA GLN A 14 2.66 -1.39 -0.54
C GLN A 14 3.52 -1.67 0.70
N TRP A 15 4.25 -0.66 1.18
CA TRP A 15 5.06 -0.79 2.39
C TRP A 15 4.20 -1.08 3.63
N TRP A 16 3.12 -0.31 3.85
CA TRP A 16 2.25 -0.48 5.02
C TRP A 16 1.48 -1.81 5.01
N ILE A 17 1.10 -2.33 3.84
CA ILE A 17 0.54 -3.67 3.68
C ILE A 17 1.56 -4.71 4.15
N LEU A 18 2.79 -4.69 3.61
CA LEU A 18 3.82 -5.64 3.99
C LEU A 18 4.11 -5.52 5.50
N LYS A 19 4.20 -4.30 6.04
CA LYS A 19 4.49 -4.05 7.45
C LYS A 19 3.42 -4.69 8.34
N ARG A 20 2.14 -4.50 8.00
CA ARG A 20 1.03 -5.12 8.74
C ARG A 20 1.13 -6.63 8.74
N LEU A 21 1.34 -7.24 7.58
CA LEU A 21 1.42 -8.69 7.46
C LEU A 21 2.63 -9.25 8.21
N SER A 22 3.79 -8.60 8.08
CA SER A 22 5.01 -9.01 8.76
C SER A 22 4.95 -8.87 10.29
N SER A 23 4.08 -8.00 10.83
CA SER A 23 3.88 -7.88 12.28
C SER A 23 3.01 -8.99 12.87
N ARG A 24 2.39 -9.84 12.03
CA ARG A 24 1.61 -11.00 12.47
C ARG A 24 2.51 -12.23 12.49
N ALA A 25 2.37 -13.05 13.54
CA ALA A 25 3.18 -14.26 13.72
C ALA A 25 3.12 -15.16 12.48
N ASN A 26 1.91 -15.39 11.95
CA ASN A 26 1.69 -16.22 10.77
C ASN A 26 1.85 -15.48 9.43
N GLY A 27 2.14 -14.17 9.42
CA GLY A 27 2.29 -13.40 8.17
C GLY A 27 0.99 -13.12 7.43
N THR A 28 -0.17 -13.32 8.08
CA THR A 28 -1.48 -13.16 7.45
C THR A 28 -2.34 -12.14 8.20
N ALA A 29 -3.22 -11.47 7.47
CA ALA A 29 -4.26 -10.62 8.04
C ALA A 29 -5.47 -10.53 7.09
N TYR A 30 -6.66 -10.32 7.64
CA TYR A 30 -7.82 -9.99 6.83
C TYR A 30 -7.69 -8.59 6.25
N VAL A 31 -8.29 -8.37 5.07
CA VAL A 31 -8.25 -7.11 4.35
C VAL A 31 -8.80 -5.94 5.17
N SER A 32 -9.80 -6.17 6.02
CA SER A 32 -10.33 -5.16 6.95
C SER A 32 -9.24 -4.68 7.91
N GLU A 33 -8.51 -5.61 8.55
CA GLU A 33 -7.41 -5.27 9.45
C GLU A 33 -6.27 -4.54 8.74
N VAL A 34 -6.00 -4.90 7.49
CA VAL A 34 -4.99 -4.21 6.68
C VAL A 34 -5.44 -2.78 6.38
N TYR A 35 -6.71 -2.58 6.02
CA TYR A 35 -7.26 -1.24 5.80
C TYR A 35 -7.22 -0.38 7.06
N ASP A 36 -7.62 -0.92 8.22
CA ASP A 36 -7.57 -0.18 9.48
C ASP A 36 -6.15 0.24 9.84
N PHE A 37 -5.17 -0.65 9.61
CA PHE A 37 -3.77 -0.35 9.85
C PHE A 37 -3.22 0.72 8.89
N VAL A 38 -3.54 0.63 7.60
CA VAL A 38 -3.15 1.64 6.59
C VAL A 38 -3.74 3.00 6.94
N TRP A 39 -5.04 3.05 7.28
CA TRP A 39 -5.71 4.27 7.71
C TRP A 39 -5.00 4.89 8.91
N ASN A 40 -4.78 4.14 9.99
CA ASN A 40 -4.15 4.67 11.19
C ASN A 40 -2.71 5.15 10.95
N SER A 41 -2.01 4.53 10.00
CA SER A 41 -0.62 4.88 9.69
C SER A 41 -0.48 6.09 8.76
N MET A 42 -1.50 6.37 7.94
CA MET A 42 -1.38 7.34 6.84
C MET A 42 -2.47 8.42 6.82
N ARG A 43 -3.52 8.35 7.66
CA ARG A 43 -4.69 9.25 7.58
C ARG A 43 -4.36 10.75 7.59
N TYR A 44 -3.29 11.13 8.26
CA TYR A 44 -2.82 12.52 8.35
C TYR A 44 -2.02 12.98 7.12
N GLN A 45 -1.61 12.03 6.27
CA GLN A 45 -0.89 12.27 5.03
C GLN A 45 -1.82 12.14 3.81
N PHE A 46 -3.07 11.73 4.01
CA PHE A 46 -4.08 11.67 2.95
C PHE A 46 -4.49 13.07 2.53
N THR A 47 -4.39 13.33 1.23
CA THR A 47 -4.95 14.53 0.63
C THR A 47 -6.48 14.40 0.56
N GLU A 48 -7.15 15.47 0.17
CA GLU A 48 -8.59 15.43 -0.07
C GLU A 48 -8.96 14.42 -1.16
N ARG A 49 -8.05 14.08 -2.09
CA ARG A 49 -8.29 13.03 -3.09
C ARG A 49 -8.50 11.67 -2.44
N GLU A 50 -7.61 11.26 -1.54
CA GLU A 50 -7.67 9.95 -0.90
C GLU A 50 -8.94 9.77 -0.06
N LYS A 51 -9.45 10.86 0.51
CA LYS A 51 -10.68 10.90 1.31
C LYS A 51 -11.96 10.89 0.47
N ARG A 52 -11.89 11.12 -0.85
CA ARG A 52 -13.05 11.09 -1.74
C ARG A 52 -13.55 9.66 -1.95
N CYS A 53 -14.82 9.57 -2.34
CA CYS A 53 -15.36 8.35 -2.90
C CYS A 53 -14.74 8.05 -4.28
N THR A 54 -14.63 6.77 -4.62
CA THR A 54 -14.34 6.31 -5.97
C THR A 54 -15.42 6.78 -6.95
N ARG A 55 -15.10 6.80 -8.26
CA ARG A 55 -16.01 7.29 -9.31
C ARG A 55 -17.36 6.56 -9.33
N ASP A 56 -17.38 5.30 -8.91
CA ASP A 56 -18.59 4.47 -8.81
C ASP A 56 -19.34 4.63 -7.48
N GLY A 57 -18.83 5.45 -6.55
CA GLY A 57 -19.41 5.72 -5.23
C GLY A 57 -19.33 4.57 -4.23
N ARG A 58 -18.67 3.45 -4.56
CA ARG A 58 -18.72 2.21 -3.76
C ARG A 58 -17.65 2.11 -2.67
N GLY A 59 -16.67 3.01 -2.66
CA GLY A 59 -15.60 2.99 -1.68
C GLY A 59 -14.81 4.29 -1.64
N LEU A 60 -13.79 4.33 -0.78
CA LEU A 60 -12.85 5.47 -0.72
C LEU A 60 -11.66 5.20 -1.63
N VAL A 61 -11.12 6.26 -2.24
CA VAL A 61 -9.98 6.18 -3.17
C VAL A 61 -8.80 5.44 -2.53
N TRP A 62 -8.42 5.77 -1.30
CA TRP A 62 -7.30 5.11 -0.62
C TRP A 62 -7.49 3.60 -0.44
N LYS A 63 -8.73 3.12 -0.26
CA LYS A 63 -9.03 1.68 -0.17
C LYS A 63 -8.85 0.99 -1.52
N SER A 64 -9.23 1.66 -2.61
CA SER A 64 -8.98 1.18 -3.97
C SER A 64 -7.49 1.09 -4.24
N GLU A 65 -6.74 2.16 -3.95
CA GLU A 65 -5.29 2.21 -4.14
C GLU A 65 -4.55 1.18 -3.28
N THR A 66 -5.02 0.93 -2.06
CA THR A 66 -4.48 -0.13 -1.21
C THR A 66 -4.71 -1.52 -1.83
N ARG A 67 -5.83 -1.73 -2.52
CA ARG A 67 -6.11 -2.98 -3.25
C ARG A 67 -5.22 -3.10 -4.49
N ASP A 68 -5.05 -2.04 -5.26
CA ASP A 68 -4.19 -2.04 -6.44
C ASP A 68 -2.72 -2.24 -6.05
N ALA A 69 -2.30 -1.65 -4.93
CA ALA A 69 -0.97 -1.86 -4.34
C ALA A 69 -0.69 -3.33 -4.03
N ARG A 70 -1.69 -4.06 -3.51
CA ARG A 70 -1.59 -5.51 -3.24
C ARG A 70 -1.34 -6.31 -4.52
N GLU A 71 -2.02 -5.98 -5.62
CA GLU A 71 -1.75 -6.63 -6.91
C GLU A 71 -0.31 -6.39 -7.38
N GLY A 72 0.21 -5.17 -7.19
CA GLY A 72 1.62 -4.86 -7.43
C GLY A 72 2.57 -5.72 -6.58
N LEU A 73 2.24 -5.97 -5.31
CA LEU A 73 3.05 -6.81 -4.42
C LEU A 73 3.02 -8.30 -4.79
N ILE A 74 1.88 -8.80 -5.26
CA ILE A 74 1.75 -10.18 -5.76
C ILE A 74 2.58 -10.35 -7.02
N ASN A 75 2.47 -9.41 -7.97
CA ASN A 75 3.27 -9.42 -9.19
C ASN A 75 4.79 -9.34 -8.91
N ALA A 76 5.19 -8.59 -7.88
CA ALA A 76 6.57 -8.50 -7.40
C ALA A 76 7.01 -9.71 -6.55
N ARG A 77 6.14 -10.70 -6.32
CA ARG A 77 6.36 -11.88 -5.45
C ARG A 77 6.68 -11.54 -3.99
N LEU A 78 6.24 -10.37 -3.51
CA LEU A 78 6.39 -9.94 -2.11
C LEU A 78 5.19 -10.34 -1.24
N MET A 79 4.05 -10.64 -1.88
CA MET A 79 2.88 -11.28 -1.26
C MET A 79 2.57 -12.58 -1.97
N LYS A 80 1.85 -13.47 -1.27
CA LYS A 80 1.30 -14.69 -1.87
C LYS A 80 -0.09 -14.42 -2.42
N GLU A 81 -0.43 -15.13 -3.49
CA GLU A 81 -1.81 -15.23 -3.94
C GLU A 81 -2.57 -16.14 -2.96
N SER A 82 -3.53 -15.57 -2.23
CA SER A 82 -4.35 -16.31 -1.28
C SER A 82 -5.60 -16.86 -1.96
N ARG A 83 -5.90 -18.13 -1.73
CA ARG A 83 -7.15 -18.78 -2.16
C ARG A 83 -8.33 -18.45 -1.25
N ILE A 84 -8.09 -17.88 -0.07
CA ILE A 84 -9.11 -17.51 0.90
C ILE A 84 -9.51 -16.05 0.67
N ARG A 85 -10.78 -15.83 0.34
CA ARG A 85 -11.32 -14.50 0.08
C ARG A 85 -11.07 -13.58 1.28
N GLY A 86 -10.43 -12.44 1.00
CA GLY A 86 -10.18 -11.40 2.00
C GLY A 86 -9.01 -11.67 2.95
N LEU A 87 -8.36 -12.84 2.90
CA LEU A 87 -7.15 -13.11 3.66
C LEU A 87 -5.92 -12.80 2.82
N TRP A 88 -5.02 -11.96 3.33
CA TRP A 88 -3.78 -11.58 2.66
C TRP A 88 -2.58 -12.19 3.39
N GLU A 89 -1.53 -12.53 2.64
CA GLU A 89 -0.36 -13.21 3.16
C GLU A 89 0.93 -12.64 2.54
N ILE A 90 1.93 -12.39 3.39
CA ILE A 90 3.27 -11.97 2.97
C ILE A 90 4.11 -13.18 2.55
N SER A 91 4.93 -13.04 1.52
CA SER A 91 5.91 -14.06 1.15
C SER A 91 7.20 -13.92 1.99
N ASP A 92 8.04 -14.94 2.01
CA ASP A 92 9.36 -14.84 2.66
C ASP A 92 10.23 -13.76 2.01
N ARG A 93 10.09 -13.60 0.67
CA ARG A 93 10.72 -12.51 -0.06
C ARG A 93 10.21 -11.15 0.40
N GLY A 94 8.91 -11.00 0.66
CA GLY A 94 8.32 -9.78 1.25
C GLY A 94 8.91 -9.45 2.61
N ARG A 95 9.05 -10.46 3.49
CA ARG A 95 9.68 -10.29 4.80
C ARG A 95 11.16 -9.88 4.69
N LEU A 96 11.90 -10.53 3.80
CA LEU A 96 13.31 -10.20 3.50
C LEU A 96 13.44 -8.78 2.95
N TRP A 97 12.54 -8.39 2.05
CA TRP A 97 12.53 -7.06 1.45
C TRP A 97 12.31 -5.98 2.51
N LEU A 98 11.34 -6.17 3.42
CA LEU A 98 11.10 -5.24 4.53
C LEU A 98 12.28 -5.10 5.48
N ARG A 99 13.01 -6.19 5.76
CA ARG A 99 14.22 -6.12 6.60
C ARG A 99 15.30 -5.22 5.98
N LYS A 100 15.40 -5.20 4.64
CA LYS A 100 16.32 -4.33 3.90
C LYS A 100 15.80 -2.89 3.76
N HIS A 101 14.51 -2.67 3.96
CA HIS A 101 13.83 -1.37 3.76
C HIS A 101 12.92 -1.04 4.96
N PRO A 102 13.49 -0.73 6.14
CA PRO A 102 12.74 -0.60 7.39
C PRO A 102 11.93 0.70 7.50
N VAL A 103 12.06 1.62 6.55
CA VAL A 103 11.39 2.92 6.53
C VAL A 103 10.41 2.97 5.34
N PRO A 104 9.19 3.50 5.52
CA PRO A 104 8.27 3.69 4.41
C PRO A 104 8.88 4.66 3.37
N PRO A 105 8.75 4.35 2.07
CA PRO A 105 9.03 5.32 1.01
C PRO A 105 8.21 6.59 1.23
N ARG A 106 8.83 7.77 1.07
CA ARG A 106 8.08 9.04 1.10
C ARG A 106 6.95 8.96 0.07
N LEU A 107 5.78 9.43 0.45
CA LEU A 107 4.55 9.39 -0.35
C LEU A 107 4.63 10.16 -1.69
N ALA A 108 5.75 10.82 -2.00
CA ALA A 108 5.95 11.75 -3.12
C ALA A 108 5.69 11.22 -4.55
N ALA A 109 5.27 9.97 -4.75
CA ALA A 109 5.16 9.34 -6.07
C ALA A 109 3.72 9.16 -6.61
N VAL A 110 2.68 9.65 -5.91
CA VAL A 110 1.28 9.54 -6.40
C VAL A 110 0.58 10.89 -6.48
N GLY A 111 1.17 11.84 -7.23
CA GLY A 111 0.49 13.09 -7.58
C GLY A 111 0.17 13.98 -6.39
N PHE A 112 1.17 14.27 -5.56
CA PHE A 112 1.20 15.53 -4.84
C PHE A 112 1.50 16.59 -5.88
N ALA A 113 0.44 17.10 -6.52
CA ALA A 113 0.55 18.43 -7.10
C ALA A 113 0.96 19.34 -5.95
N GLU A 114 2.06 20.07 -6.14
CA GLU A 114 2.25 21.33 -5.46
C GLU A 114 1.06 22.21 -5.87
N ASP A 115 -0.05 22.10 -5.13
CA ASP A 115 -1.08 23.12 -5.18
C ASP A 115 -0.50 24.35 -4.48
N GLY A 116 -0.12 25.33 -5.30
CA GLY A 116 -0.09 26.74 -4.92
C GLY A 116 1.21 27.24 -4.30
N ALA A 117 2.24 27.40 -5.13
CA ALA A 117 3.12 28.56 -5.02
C ALA A 117 2.70 29.62 -6.06
N THR A 118 1.52 30.18 -5.82
CA THR A 118 1.04 31.49 -6.31
C THR A 118 0.36 32.09 -5.07
N GLU A 119 0.67 33.26 -4.52
CA GLU A 119 1.38 34.46 -4.98
C GLU A 119 1.94 35.18 -3.73
N ALA A 120 3.04 35.93 -3.91
CA ALA A 120 3.16 37.35 -3.53
C ALA A 120 4.44 37.93 -4.15
#